data_AF-A0A183FWW5-F1
#
_entry.id   AF-A0A183FWW5-F1
#
_cell.length_a   1.000
_cell.length_b   1.000
_cell.length_c   1.000
_cell.angle_alpha   90.00
_cell.angle_beta   90.00
_cell.angle_gamma   90.00
#
_symmetry.space_group_name_H-M   'P 1'
#
loop_
_entity.id
_entity.type
_entity.pdbx_description
1 polymer ?
#
loop_
_entity_poly.entity_id
_entity_poly.type
_entity_poly.pdbx_seq_one_letter_code
_entity_poly.pdbx_strand_id
1 'polypeptide(L)'
;MKKKILERCKKLLQRFTVARAREIAFSDEKIFTLNPVFNVQIEKIRGDSLADAAVKGRPQERRPGKVLKPWTDFHFGEAYWCFQQDFAPARKAKVVEDWCDEQLPDFIAHNEWPSNSADLSPMAYSVWTALEKKTCSTRHSQIQALLSNLDSPKEALLKSWDEIDEPYLRATCEAFVELLKDFVEAEGDHFGNC
;
A
#
# COMPACT_ATOMS: atom_id res chain seq x y z
N MET A 1 10.15 -7.15 -20.89
CA MET A 1 9.71 -6.70 -19.54
C MET A 1 10.04 -5.23 -19.33
N LYS A 2 11.32 -4.82 -19.37
CA LYS A 2 11.79 -3.43 -19.23
C LYS A 2 11.04 -2.41 -20.12
N LYS A 3 10.88 -2.69 -21.42
CA LYS A 3 10.14 -1.81 -22.36
C LYS A 3 8.70 -1.50 -21.91
N LYS A 4 7.97 -2.47 -21.35
CA LYS A 4 6.57 -2.27 -20.91
C LYS A 4 6.50 -1.41 -19.64
N ILE A 5 7.46 -1.59 -18.73
CA ILE A 5 7.61 -0.78 -17.52
C ILE A 5 7.92 0.67 -17.90
N LEU A 6 8.90 0.86 -18.78
CA LEU A 6 9.30 2.17 -19.28
C LEU A 6 8.14 2.93 -19.92
N GLU A 7 7.36 2.28 -20.80
CA GLU A 7 6.17 2.90 -21.41
C GLU A 7 5.11 3.28 -20.39
N ARG A 8 4.94 2.50 -19.32
CA ARG A 8 4.00 2.82 -18.24
C ARG A 8 4.48 4.00 -17.41
N CYS A 9 5.75 4.06 -17.04
CA CYS A 9 6.33 5.20 -16.33
C CYS A 9 6.18 6.49 -17.16
N LYS A 10 6.46 6.44 -18.47
CA LYS A 10 6.26 7.59 -19.37
C LYS A 10 4.81 8.07 -19.41
N LYS A 11 3.83 7.15 -19.46
CA LYS A 11 2.41 7.51 -19.42
C LYS A 11 2.01 8.15 -18.10
N LEU A 12 2.52 7.64 -16.98
CA LEU A 12 2.28 8.24 -15.67
C LEU A 12 2.88 9.65 -15.56
N LEU A 13 4.09 9.87 -16.10
CA LEU A 13 4.71 11.21 -16.15
C LEU A 13 3.95 12.21 -17.05
N GLN A 14 3.22 11.73 -18.06
CA GLN A 14 2.33 12.58 -18.85
C GLN A 14 1.07 13.00 -18.08
N ARG A 15 0.64 12.18 -17.12
CA ARG A 15 -0.58 12.38 -16.33
C ARG A 15 -0.32 13.19 -15.05
N PHE A 16 0.84 12.98 -14.43
CA PHE A 16 1.18 13.58 -13.13
C PHE A 16 2.47 14.39 -13.18
N THR A 17 2.42 15.59 -12.60
CA THR A 17 3.59 16.41 -12.31
C THR A 17 3.86 16.40 -10.81
N VAL A 18 5.05 16.83 -10.39
CA VAL A 18 5.42 16.92 -8.95
C VAL A 18 4.39 17.74 -8.18
N ALA A 19 3.97 18.89 -8.72
CA ALA A 19 2.96 19.75 -8.11
C ALA A 19 1.58 19.09 -7.95
N ARG A 20 1.29 18.08 -8.78
CA ARG A 20 0.03 17.32 -8.78
C ARG A 20 0.15 15.96 -8.10
N ALA A 21 1.33 15.57 -7.60
CA ALA A 21 1.51 14.30 -6.90
C ALA A 21 0.59 14.18 -5.66
N ARG A 22 0.26 15.33 -5.04
CA ARG A 22 -0.69 15.45 -3.92
C ARG A 22 -2.14 15.13 -4.29
N GLU A 23 -2.47 15.08 -5.57
CA GLU A 23 -3.80 14.71 -6.05
C GLU A 23 -3.94 13.19 -6.16
N ILE A 24 -2.87 12.42 -5.92
CA ILE A 24 -2.90 10.96 -5.95
C ILE A 24 -3.11 10.42 -4.52
N ALA A 25 -4.18 9.65 -4.33
CA ALA A 25 -4.44 8.90 -3.11
C ALA A 25 -3.87 7.48 -3.25
N PHE A 26 -2.76 7.20 -2.56
CA PHE A 26 -2.11 5.89 -2.54
C PHE A 26 -2.70 4.99 -1.44
N SER A 27 -2.90 3.71 -1.76
CA SER A 27 -3.41 2.70 -0.85
C SER A 27 -2.65 1.38 -0.99
N ASP A 28 -2.35 0.76 0.15
CA ASP A 28 -1.62 -0.51 0.22
C ASP A 28 -2.03 -1.27 1.49
N GLU A 29 -1.74 -2.57 1.55
CA GLU A 29 -1.92 -3.41 2.73
C GLU A 29 -0.58 -4.02 3.15
N LYS A 30 -0.24 -3.89 4.43
CA LYS A 30 0.97 -4.50 4.99
C LYS A 30 0.69 -5.31 6.25
N ILE A 31 1.31 -6.49 6.31
CA ILE A 31 1.30 -7.35 7.50
C ILE A 31 2.42 -6.88 8.44
N PHE A 32 2.06 -6.57 9.69
CA PHE A 32 3.01 -6.34 10.78
C PHE A 32 3.12 -7.61 11.64
N THR A 33 4.34 -8.15 11.77
CA THR A 33 4.61 -9.32 12.61
C THR A 33 5.07 -8.87 14.00
N LEU A 34 4.27 -9.17 15.02
CA LEU A 34 4.52 -8.70 16.41
C LEU A 34 5.60 -9.50 17.16
N ASN A 35 6.14 -10.57 16.55
CA ASN A 35 7.20 -11.37 17.16
C ASN A 35 8.15 -11.95 16.09
N PRO A 36 9.36 -11.38 15.91
CA PRO A 36 10.34 -11.90 14.95
C PRO A 36 11.28 -12.98 15.53
N VAL A 37 11.05 -13.52 16.74
CA VAL A 37 11.93 -14.56 17.29
C VAL A 37 11.68 -15.91 16.60
N PHE A 38 12.56 -16.25 15.67
CA PHE A 38 12.81 -17.62 15.22
C PHE A 38 12.85 -18.56 16.43
N ASN A 39 11.94 -19.53 16.46
CA ASN A 39 12.11 -20.69 17.31
C ASN A 39 12.04 -21.93 16.42
N VAL A 40 13.17 -22.64 16.33
CA VAL A 40 13.44 -23.78 15.43
C VAL A 40 12.69 -25.06 15.86
N GLN A 41 11.54 -24.90 16.50
CA GLN A 41 10.83 -25.96 17.21
C GLN A 41 9.30 -25.94 16.96
N ILE A 42 8.83 -25.20 15.95
CA ILE A 42 7.47 -25.33 15.43
C ILE A 42 7.51 -26.17 14.15
N GLU A 43 8.05 -27.38 14.25
CA GLU A 43 7.98 -28.41 13.19
C GLU A 43 7.03 -29.56 13.59
N LYS A 44 6.18 -29.40 14.62
CA LYS A 44 5.45 -30.57 15.12
C LYS A 44 4.11 -30.30 15.79
N ILE A 45 3.27 -29.39 15.26
CA ILE A 45 1.85 -29.40 15.63
C ILE A 45 0.99 -29.08 14.40
N ARG A 46 0.26 -30.12 13.96
CA ARG A 46 -0.82 -30.16 12.98
C ARG A 46 -0.45 -30.13 11.49
N GLY A 47 0.14 -31.23 11.05
CA GLY A 47 -0.49 -31.95 9.95
C GLY A 47 -1.83 -32.51 10.47
N ASP A 48 -2.92 -31.85 10.11
CA ASP A 48 -4.24 -32.43 9.86
C ASP A 48 -5.25 -31.29 9.56
N SER A 49 -5.82 -31.36 8.36
CA SER A 49 -6.79 -30.47 7.73
C SER A 49 -6.29 -29.12 7.18
N LEU A 50 -5.57 -29.20 6.06
CA LEU A 50 -5.61 -28.18 5.00
C LEU A 50 -6.71 -28.48 3.96
N ALA A 51 -7.60 -29.44 4.23
CA ALA A 51 -8.67 -29.86 3.31
C ALA A 51 -10.06 -29.28 3.65
N ASP A 52 -10.33 -28.81 4.88
CA ASP A 52 -11.69 -28.40 5.28
C ASP A 52 -11.94 -26.88 5.41
N ALA A 53 -10.96 -26.03 5.11
CA ALA A 53 -11.16 -24.57 5.12
C ALA A 53 -11.63 -24.01 3.76
N ALA A 54 -11.87 -24.86 2.77
CA ALA A 54 -12.47 -24.51 1.50
C ALA A 54 -13.98 -24.83 1.52
N VAL A 55 -14.78 -24.10 2.30
CA VAL A 55 -16.24 -23.86 2.11
C VAL A 55 -16.74 -23.08 3.33
N LYS A 56 -16.86 -21.75 3.16
CA LYS A 56 -17.96 -20.88 3.64
C LYS A 56 -17.51 -19.42 3.72
N GLY A 57 -17.96 -18.65 2.74
CA GLY A 57 -17.80 -17.20 2.68
C GLY A 57 -17.64 -16.77 1.24
N ARG A 58 -18.76 -16.48 0.56
CA ARG A 58 -18.71 -15.84 -0.77
C ARG A 58 -17.94 -14.51 -0.63
N PRO A 59 -17.02 -14.16 -1.55
CA PRO A 59 -16.31 -12.89 -1.52
C PRO A 59 -17.23 -11.77 -2.01
N GLN A 60 -18.24 -11.40 -1.22
CA GLN A 60 -19.18 -10.34 -1.55
C GLN A 60 -18.94 -9.06 -0.74
N GLU A 61 -18.03 -9.11 0.25
CA GLU A 61 -17.89 -8.06 1.27
C GLU A 61 -16.62 -7.20 1.16
N ARG A 62 -15.73 -7.46 0.20
CA ARG A 62 -14.56 -6.62 -0.09
C ARG A 62 -14.80 -5.66 -1.25
N ARG A 63 -15.90 -4.90 -1.20
CA ARG A 63 -16.11 -3.79 -2.15
C ARG A 63 -15.50 -2.52 -1.55
N PRO A 64 -14.65 -1.77 -2.28
CA PRO A 64 -14.11 -0.51 -1.77
C PRO A 64 -15.22 0.49 -1.37
N GLY A 65 -16.39 0.40 -2.01
CA GLY A 65 -17.47 1.37 -1.86
C GLY A 65 -18.10 1.55 -0.48
N LYS A 66 -17.94 0.65 0.48
CA LYS A 66 -18.50 0.86 1.84
C LYS A 66 -17.68 1.85 2.68
N VAL A 67 -16.37 1.90 2.47
CA VAL A 67 -15.45 2.70 3.31
C VAL A 67 -14.74 3.76 2.48
N LEU A 68 -14.23 3.39 1.31
CA LEU A 68 -13.45 4.28 0.46
C LEU A 68 -14.31 5.46 -0.03
N LYS A 69 -15.46 5.20 -0.64
CA LYS A 69 -16.28 6.24 -1.29
C LYS A 69 -16.77 7.32 -0.31
N PRO A 70 -17.37 6.99 0.87
CA PRO A 70 -17.75 8.01 1.83
C PRO A 70 -16.57 8.82 2.37
N TRP A 71 -15.42 8.17 2.60
CA TRP A 71 -14.21 8.83 3.06
C TRP A 71 -13.66 9.79 2.00
N THR A 72 -13.58 9.37 0.74
CA THR A 72 -13.06 10.21 -0.35
C THR A 72 -13.99 11.39 -0.64
N ASP A 73 -15.31 11.19 -0.60
CA ASP A 73 -16.28 12.27 -0.79
C ASP A 73 -16.15 13.34 0.30
N PHE A 74 -15.90 12.92 1.55
CA PHE A 74 -15.67 13.84 2.66
C PHE A 74 -14.32 14.56 2.56
N HIS A 75 -13.24 13.85 2.20
CA HIS A 75 -11.88 14.41 2.21
C HIS A 75 -11.54 15.27 0.99
N PHE A 76 -12.00 14.87 -0.20
CA PHE A 76 -11.70 15.57 -1.45
C PHE A 76 -12.85 16.45 -1.93
N GLY A 77 -14.09 16.17 -1.51
CA GLY A 77 -15.27 16.90 -1.99
C GLY A 77 -15.36 16.84 -3.52
N GLU A 78 -15.43 18.02 -4.15
CA GLU A 78 -15.48 18.15 -5.61
C GLU A 78 -14.09 18.29 -6.25
N ALA A 79 -13.01 18.29 -5.47
CA ALA A 79 -11.66 18.42 -6.01
C ALA A 79 -11.31 17.18 -6.85
N TYR A 80 -10.54 17.40 -7.93
CA TYR A 80 -9.99 16.29 -8.69
C TYR A 80 -8.93 15.56 -7.86
N TRP A 81 -8.97 14.22 -7.93
CA TRP A 81 -7.98 13.35 -7.35
C TRP A 81 -7.93 12.04 -8.15
N CYS A 82 -6.86 11.26 -7.96
CA CYS A 82 -6.65 9.99 -8.61
C CYS A 82 -6.37 8.90 -7.58
N PHE A 83 -7.01 7.74 -7.72
CA PHE A 83 -6.79 6.61 -6.82
C PHE A 83 -5.71 5.66 -7.34
N GLN A 84 -4.83 5.23 -6.45
CA GLN A 84 -3.87 4.16 -6.67
C GLN A 84 -3.99 3.15 -5.54
N GLN A 85 -4.11 1.87 -5.88
CA GLN A 85 -4.12 0.77 -4.91
C GLN A 85 -3.09 -0.30 -5.28
N ASP A 86 -2.66 -1.11 -4.32
CA ASP A 86 -1.91 -2.32 -4.62
C ASP A 86 -2.69 -3.28 -5.54
N PHE A 87 -1.93 -4.16 -6.20
CA PHE A 87 -2.48 -5.10 -7.19
C PHE A 87 -2.48 -6.54 -6.69
N ALA A 88 -2.69 -6.75 -5.39
CA ALA A 88 -2.97 -8.07 -4.84
C ALA A 88 -4.18 -8.71 -5.57
N PRO A 89 -4.27 -10.06 -5.64
CA PRO A 89 -5.26 -10.73 -6.49
C PRO A 89 -6.72 -10.26 -6.32
N ALA A 90 -7.12 -9.92 -5.09
CA ALA A 90 -8.46 -9.40 -4.82
C ALA A 90 -8.68 -7.97 -5.36
N ARG A 91 -7.65 -7.11 -5.31
CA ARG A 91 -7.72 -5.71 -5.74
C ARG A 91 -7.59 -5.54 -7.25
N LYS A 92 -6.94 -6.50 -7.92
CA LYS A 92 -6.86 -6.63 -9.38
C LYS A 92 -8.06 -7.36 -10.00
N ALA A 93 -9.03 -7.81 -9.19
CA ALA A 93 -10.22 -8.44 -9.73
C ALA A 93 -10.98 -7.45 -10.62
N LYS A 94 -11.44 -7.90 -11.80
CA LYS A 94 -12.14 -7.05 -12.77
C LYS A 94 -13.30 -6.28 -12.14
N VAL A 95 -14.09 -6.93 -11.28
CA VAL A 95 -15.21 -6.30 -10.57
C VAL A 95 -14.78 -5.14 -9.67
N VAL A 96 -13.54 -5.14 -9.17
CA VAL A 96 -12.98 -4.06 -8.36
C VAL A 96 -12.43 -2.95 -9.27
N GLU A 97 -11.71 -3.29 -10.33
CA GLU A 97 -11.23 -2.29 -11.31
C GLU A 97 -12.40 -1.54 -11.97
N ASP A 98 -13.43 -2.26 -12.42
CA ASP A 98 -14.63 -1.67 -13.02
C ASP A 98 -15.35 -0.73 -12.01
N TRP A 99 -15.42 -1.12 -10.73
CA TRP A 99 -16.00 -0.25 -9.70
C TRP A 99 -15.17 1.02 -9.48
N CYS A 100 -13.83 0.92 -9.46
CA CYS A 100 -12.97 2.10 -9.30
C CYS A 100 -13.12 3.06 -10.49
N ASP A 101 -13.16 2.54 -11.71
CA ASP A 101 -13.34 3.32 -12.94
C ASP A 101 -14.72 4.02 -12.99
N GLU A 102 -15.78 3.34 -12.52
CA GLU A 102 -17.13 3.89 -12.52
C GLU A 102 -17.41 4.90 -11.40
N GLN A 103 -16.74 4.76 -10.24
CA GLN A 103 -17.13 5.48 -9.01
C GLN A 103 -16.14 6.56 -8.57
N LEU A 104 -14.91 6.52 -9.08
CA LEU A 104 -13.86 7.47 -8.71
C LEU A 104 -13.61 8.43 -9.87
N PRO A 105 -13.23 9.70 -9.61
CA PRO A 105 -12.99 10.67 -10.67
C PRO A 105 -11.81 10.28 -11.56
N ASP A 106 -10.83 9.56 -11.01
CA ASP A 106 -9.72 9.00 -11.77
C ASP A 106 -9.07 7.82 -11.03
N PHE A 107 -8.53 6.86 -11.78
CA PHE A 107 -7.96 5.62 -11.24
C PHE A 107 -6.72 5.19 -12.03
N ILE A 108 -5.68 4.70 -11.33
CA ILE A 108 -4.52 4.04 -11.98
C ILE A 108 -4.77 2.54 -11.99
N ALA A 109 -5.17 2.02 -13.16
CA ALA A 109 -5.45 0.61 -13.32
C ALA A 109 -4.18 -0.24 -13.28
N HIS A 110 -4.33 -1.55 -13.00
CA HIS A 110 -3.19 -2.48 -12.96
C HIS A 110 -2.39 -2.49 -14.26
N ASN A 111 -3.05 -2.31 -15.41
CA ASN A 111 -2.38 -2.32 -16.69
C ASN A 111 -1.59 -1.02 -16.97
N GLU A 112 -1.85 0.06 -16.23
CA GLU A 112 -1.16 1.35 -16.27
C GLU A 112 0.01 1.38 -15.28
N TRP A 113 -0.08 0.65 -14.17
CA TRP A 113 0.99 0.61 -13.17
C TRP A 113 2.22 -0.17 -13.67
N PRO A 114 3.45 0.38 -13.54
CA PRO A 114 4.68 -0.36 -13.84
C PRO A 114 4.77 -1.61 -12.94
N SER A 115 4.72 -2.80 -13.53
CA SER A 115 4.80 -4.07 -12.79
C SER A 115 6.25 -4.37 -12.39
N ASN A 116 6.47 -4.95 -11.20
CA ASN A 116 7.75 -5.24 -10.50
C ASN A 116 8.29 -4.20 -9.50
N SER A 117 7.49 -3.23 -9.07
CA SER A 117 7.97 -2.16 -8.19
C SER A 117 7.13 -2.01 -6.93
N ALA A 118 7.35 -2.89 -5.94
CA ALA A 118 7.05 -2.51 -4.57
C ALA A 118 7.73 -1.16 -4.27
N ASP A 119 8.95 -0.97 -4.79
CA ASP A 119 9.80 0.21 -4.63
C ASP A 119 9.25 1.51 -5.26
N LEU A 120 8.16 1.47 -6.04
CA LEU A 120 7.54 2.68 -6.59
C LEU A 120 6.34 3.17 -5.78
N SER A 121 5.81 2.38 -4.83
CA SER A 121 4.69 2.83 -4.00
C SER A 121 5.20 3.66 -2.83
N PRO A 122 4.70 4.90 -2.62
CA PRO A 122 5.04 5.71 -1.45
C PRO A 122 4.73 5.01 -0.13
N MET A 123 3.72 4.14 -0.14
CA MET A 123 3.40 3.30 1.01
C MET A 123 4.56 2.36 1.34
N ALA A 124 5.15 1.71 0.34
CA ALA A 124 6.20 0.70 0.50
C ALA A 124 7.58 1.29 0.78
N TYR A 125 8.06 2.26 0.00
CA TYR A 125 9.43 2.78 0.16
C TYR A 125 9.58 3.72 1.38
N SER A 126 8.49 4.28 1.89
CA SER A 126 8.54 5.30 2.94
C SER A 126 7.60 5.02 4.11
N VAL A 127 6.28 5.12 3.90
CA VAL A 127 5.30 5.19 4.98
C VAL A 127 5.33 3.94 5.87
N TRP A 128 5.35 2.75 5.27
CA TRP A 128 5.45 1.50 6.00
C TRP A 128 6.74 1.38 6.80
N THR A 129 7.86 1.78 6.21
CA THR A 129 9.17 1.81 6.89
C THR A 129 9.17 2.78 8.08
N ALA A 130 8.52 3.93 7.94
CA ALA A 130 8.39 4.92 9.03
C ALA A 130 7.54 4.37 10.19
N LEU A 131 6.40 3.74 9.86
CA LEU A 131 5.53 3.10 10.84
C LEU A 131 6.25 1.95 11.55
N GLU A 132 6.90 1.04 10.83
CA GLU A 132 7.67 -0.05 11.43
C GLU A 132 8.74 0.47 12.39
N LYS A 133 9.52 1.48 11.97
CA LYS A 133 10.55 2.09 12.83
C LYS A 133 9.94 2.66 14.11
N LYS A 134 8.84 3.42 14.02
CA LYS A 134 8.16 3.99 15.18
C LYS A 134 7.60 2.92 16.10
N THR A 135 6.89 1.92 15.56
CA THR A 135 6.27 0.86 16.37
C THR A 135 7.31 -0.06 17.01
N CYS A 136 8.37 -0.42 16.30
CA CYS A 136 9.43 -1.31 16.78
C CYS A 136 10.44 -0.62 17.71
N SER A 137 10.49 0.72 17.73
CA SER A 137 11.35 1.47 18.67
C SER A 137 10.77 1.53 20.09
N THR A 138 9.51 1.14 20.27
CA THR A 138 8.90 1.09 21.60
C THR A 138 9.35 -0.19 22.33
N ARG A 139 10.20 -0.01 23.35
CA ARG A 139 10.95 -1.08 24.05
C ARG A 139 10.08 -2.28 24.44
N HIS A 140 10.72 -3.45 24.43
CA HIS A 140 10.20 -4.81 24.70
C HIS A 140 9.19 -5.00 25.85
N SER A 141 9.04 -4.07 26.80
CA SER A 141 8.00 -4.13 27.83
C SER A 141 6.58 -4.02 27.23
N GLN A 142 6.44 -3.42 26.05
CA GLN A 142 5.17 -3.41 25.32
C GLN A 142 4.93 -4.67 24.51
N ILE A 143 5.93 -5.48 24.13
CA ILE A 143 5.66 -6.73 23.37
C ILE A 143 4.81 -7.70 24.21
N GLN A 144 5.05 -7.77 25.52
CA GLN A 144 4.20 -8.55 26.44
C GLN A 144 2.78 -7.97 26.57
N ALA A 145 2.61 -6.65 26.45
CA ALA A 145 1.32 -5.95 26.45
C ALA A 145 0.57 -6.08 25.10
N LEU A 146 1.30 -5.98 23.99
CA LEU A 146 0.87 -6.17 22.60
C LEU A 146 0.37 -7.58 22.34
N LEU A 147 1.00 -8.58 22.97
CA LEU A 147 0.58 -9.97 22.90
C LEU A 147 -0.58 -10.31 23.84
N SER A 148 -0.82 -9.51 24.89
CA SER A 148 -1.92 -9.75 25.84
C SER A 148 -3.20 -8.96 25.53
N ASN A 149 -3.15 -7.95 24.65
CA ASN A 149 -4.33 -7.24 24.15
C ASN A 149 -4.20 -6.90 22.66
N LEU A 150 -5.07 -7.50 21.81
CA LEU A 150 -5.14 -7.27 20.36
C LEU A 150 -5.43 -5.82 19.96
N ASP A 151 -5.95 -4.99 20.86
CA ASP A 151 -6.20 -3.56 20.60
C ASP A 151 -4.91 -2.73 20.63
N SER A 152 -3.92 -3.11 21.45
CA SER A 152 -2.72 -2.30 21.65
C SER A 152 -1.78 -2.21 20.42
N PRO A 153 -1.63 -3.24 19.56
CA PRO A 153 -0.90 -3.08 18.29
C PRO A 153 -1.57 -2.09 17.33
N LYS A 154 -2.90 -2.13 17.27
CA LYS A 154 -3.67 -1.21 16.43
C LYS A 154 -3.57 0.22 16.95
N GLU A 155 -3.68 0.42 18.26
CA GLU A 155 -3.49 1.73 18.90
C GLU A 155 -2.07 2.27 18.69
N ALA A 156 -1.05 1.43 18.80
CA ALA A 156 0.34 1.83 18.57
C ALA A 156 0.58 2.26 17.11
N LEU A 157 -0.02 1.56 16.14
CA LEU A 157 0.03 1.93 14.72
C LEU A 157 -0.72 3.23 14.45
N LEU A 158 -1.94 3.39 14.99
CA LEU A 158 -2.72 4.63 14.85
C LEU A 158 -1.99 5.83 15.45
N LYS A 159 -1.42 5.68 16.65
CA LYS A 159 -0.60 6.71 17.27
C LYS A 159 0.62 7.04 16.41
N SER A 160 1.30 6.03 15.90
CA SER A 160 2.48 6.25 15.04
C SER A 160 2.12 6.94 13.73
N TRP A 161 0.93 6.68 13.19
CA TRP A 161 0.37 7.34 12.01
C TRP A 161 0.07 8.82 12.27
N ASP A 162 -0.60 9.13 13.38
CA ASP A 162 -0.94 10.50 13.77
C ASP A 162 0.30 11.37 14.04
N GLU A 163 1.44 10.75 14.35
CA GLU A 163 2.73 11.42 14.53
C GLU A 163 3.55 11.55 13.24
N ILE A 164 3.05 11.11 12.07
CA ILE A 164 3.72 11.36 10.79
C ILE A 164 3.36 12.78 10.33
N ASP A 165 4.38 13.62 10.22
CA ASP A 165 4.17 15.01 9.84
C ASP A 165 3.64 15.16 8.41
N GLU A 166 2.69 16.07 8.19
CA GLU A 166 2.13 16.33 6.85
C GLU A 166 3.21 16.72 5.81
N PRO A 167 4.23 17.56 6.12
CA PRO A 167 5.33 17.82 5.19
C PRO A 167 6.11 16.56 4.77
N TYR A 168 6.23 15.57 5.67
CA TYR A 168 6.88 14.29 5.34
C TYR A 168 6.04 13.50 4.33
N LEU A 169 4.72 13.41 4.54
CA LEU A 169 3.81 12.76 3.61
C LEU A 169 3.79 13.46 2.24
N ARG A 170 3.85 14.80 2.23
CA ARG A 170 3.93 15.60 1.01
C ARG A 170 5.19 15.28 0.21
N ALA A 171 6.35 15.37 0.85
CA ALA A 171 7.64 15.05 0.21
C ALA A 171 7.66 13.59 -0.30
N THR A 172 7.06 12.67 0.46
CA THR A 172 6.92 11.27 0.08
C THR A 172 6.10 11.09 -1.20
N CYS A 173 4.99 11.83 -1.36
CA CYS A 173 4.21 11.81 -2.60
C CYS A 173 4.94 12.47 -3.76
N GLU A 174 5.62 13.60 -3.55
CA GLU A 174 6.39 14.29 -4.59
C GLU A 174 7.54 13.42 -5.13
N ALA A 175 8.20 12.66 -4.25
CA ALA A 175 9.27 11.73 -4.61
C ALA A 175 8.81 10.63 -5.58
N PHE A 176 7.52 10.26 -5.59
CA PHE A 176 6.98 9.30 -6.57
C PHE A 176 7.21 9.77 -8.00
N VAL A 177 6.95 11.06 -8.28
CA VAL A 177 7.09 11.60 -9.63
C VAL A 177 8.56 11.70 -10.02
N GLU A 178 9.45 12.06 -9.08
CA GLU A 178 10.90 12.04 -9.32
C GLU A 178 11.41 10.62 -9.59
N LEU A 179 10.98 9.62 -8.82
CA LEU A 179 11.31 8.22 -9.07
C LEU A 179 10.87 7.79 -10.48
N LEU A 180 9.67 8.18 -10.92
CA LEU A 180 9.25 7.90 -12.29
C LEU A 180 10.17 8.53 -13.35
N LYS A 181 10.66 9.75 -13.13
CA LYS A 181 11.62 10.41 -14.03
C LYS A 181 12.94 9.65 -14.06
N ASP A 182 13.49 9.33 -12.90
CA ASP A 182 14.74 8.58 -12.77
C ASP A 182 14.63 7.24 -13.51
N PHE A 183 13.53 6.49 -13.32
CA PHE A 183 13.28 5.24 -14.03
C PHE A 183 13.23 5.42 -15.55
N VAL A 184 12.71 6.54 -16.05
CA VAL A 184 12.66 6.83 -17.48
C VAL A 184 14.04 7.21 -18.02
N GLU A 185 14.81 8.01 -17.28
CA GLU A 185 16.18 8.42 -17.63
C GLU A 185 17.15 7.23 -17.65
N ALA A 186 16.99 6.29 -16.72
CA ALA A 186 17.75 5.03 -16.70
C ALA A 186 17.25 3.96 -17.69
N GLU A 187 16.35 4.31 -18.62
CA GLU A 187 15.75 3.39 -19.59
C GLU A 187 15.10 2.13 -18.98
N GLY A 188 14.63 2.23 -17.73
CA GLY A 188 14.03 1.13 -16.98
C GLY A 188 15.03 0.13 -16.39
N ASP A 189 16.29 0.51 -16.19
CA ASP A 189 17.20 -0.21 -15.30
C ASP A 189 16.91 0.11 -13.82
N HIS A 190 17.13 -0.87 -12.93
CA HIS A 190 16.93 -0.64 -11.50
C HIS A 190 18.12 0.17 -10.96
N PHE A 191 17.85 1.30 -10.31
CA PHE A 191 18.85 1.90 -9.44
C PHE A 191 19.05 0.96 -8.25
N GLY A 192 20.20 0.30 -8.21
CA GLY A 192 20.60 -0.47 -7.04
C GLY A 192 20.67 0.46 -5.84
N ASN A 193 19.97 0.06 -4.76
CA ASN A 193 20.00 0.60 -3.40
C ASN A 193 21.21 1.52 -3.12
N CYS A 194 20.94 2.80 -2.90
CA CYS A 194 21.79 3.64 -2.06
C CYS A 194 21.26 3.61 -0.63
#